data_AF-A0A497KH44-F1
#
_entry.id   AF-A0A497KH44-F1
#
_cell.length_a   1.000
_cell.length_b   1.000
_cell.length_c   1.000
_cell.angle_alpha   90.00
_cell.angle_beta   90.00
_cell.angle_gamma   90.00
#
_symmetry.space_group_name_H-M   'P 1'
#
loop_
_entity.id
_entity.type
_entity.pdbx_description
1 polymer ?
#
loop_
_entity_poly.entity_id
_entity_poly.type
_entity_poly.pdbx_seq_one_letter_code
_entity_poly.pdbx_strand_id
1 'polypeptide(L)'
;MQKAVKEIATPTVAYLVSIILVVWFLILQSTSVPLDWIGLSGQVDLSFLGLPLLTLLVLRFAALLVDNMLVGEIMEPLSEGLETLSIAGALYFLADWSAIPVWGKPITAFLLYSSILSMIQKIVSIRLREINHLFEPIAMSIYILLVGYLGSQTWLSLYPALESTIQANPYLSVLQPVLRAGLAEPVNNIIIVASALTSVMALTGLGANNPNSYLRYLSKTVGERLSTVALINFSALYYLLFIRHYLFDLSGINPQFLMVGEWVLICGAFYLGYRNLKDYAEKSLVQHDITGTWSKHMQQVDIST
;
A
#
# COMPACT_ATOMS: atom_id res chain seq x y z
N MET A 1 -37.83 9.33 2.11
CA MET A 1 -37.36 10.43 2.98
C MET A 1 -37.32 10.03 4.46
N GLN A 2 -38.41 9.58 5.10
CA GLN A 2 -38.40 9.18 6.53
C GLN A 2 -37.45 8.03 6.90
N LYS A 3 -37.24 7.03 6.01
CA LYS A 3 -36.25 5.95 6.24
C LYS A 3 -34.80 6.47 6.24
N ALA A 4 -34.39 7.19 5.19
CA ALA A 4 -33.06 7.81 5.09
C ALA A 4 -32.77 8.77 6.27
N VAL A 5 -33.75 9.58 6.70
CA VAL A 5 -33.59 10.47 7.86
C VAL A 5 -33.40 9.67 9.16
N LYS A 6 -34.10 8.54 9.34
CA LYS A 6 -33.96 7.69 10.53
C LYS A 6 -32.65 6.89 10.52
N GLU A 7 -32.21 6.46 9.35
CA GLU A 7 -30.93 5.78 9.11
C GLU A 7 -29.72 6.67 9.40
N ILE A 8 -29.85 7.99 9.27
CA ILE A 8 -28.78 8.95 9.62
C ILE A 8 -28.93 9.47 11.06
N ALA A 9 -30.15 9.81 11.50
CA ALA A 9 -30.38 10.44 12.80
C ALA A 9 -30.01 9.52 13.98
N THR A 10 -30.33 8.23 13.89
CA THR A 10 -30.03 7.26 14.96
C THR A 10 -28.52 7.07 15.19
N PRO A 11 -27.68 6.78 14.17
CA PRO A 11 -26.24 6.73 14.36
C PRO A 11 -25.66 8.09 14.71
N THR A 12 -26.18 9.21 14.19
CA THR A 12 -25.70 10.55 14.58
C THR A 12 -25.80 10.80 16.09
N VAL A 13 -26.95 10.47 16.69
CA VAL A 13 -27.13 10.59 18.15
C VAL A 13 -26.20 9.62 18.89
N ALA A 14 -26.06 8.38 18.41
CA ALA A 14 -25.18 7.40 19.02
C ALA A 14 -23.70 7.81 18.99
N TYR A 15 -23.20 8.32 17.85
CA TYR A 15 -21.84 8.83 17.71
C TYR A 15 -21.63 10.07 18.57
N LEU A 16 -22.58 11.01 18.60
CA LEU A 16 -22.49 12.20 19.43
C LEU A 16 -22.42 11.86 20.93
N VAL A 17 -23.29 10.97 21.41
CA VAL A 17 -23.26 10.48 22.79
C VAL A 17 -21.93 9.76 23.06
N SER A 18 -21.46 8.90 22.15
CA SER A 18 -20.19 8.18 22.31
C SER A 18 -18.99 9.12 22.37
N ILE A 19 -18.95 10.15 21.52
CA ILE A 19 -17.89 11.17 21.53
C ILE A 19 -17.93 11.97 22.84
N ILE A 20 -19.11 12.39 23.29
CA ILE A 20 -19.28 13.09 24.58
C ILE A 20 -18.78 12.23 25.74
N LEU A 21 -19.13 10.93 25.75
CA LEU A 21 -18.67 10.00 26.77
C LEU A 21 -17.15 9.82 26.74
N VAL A 22 -16.54 9.68 25.56
CA VAL A 22 -15.09 9.59 25.41
C VAL A 22 -14.39 10.86 25.90
N VAL A 23 -14.87 12.04 25.48
CA VAL A 23 -14.31 13.33 25.93
C VAL A 23 -14.45 13.48 27.44
N TRP A 24 -15.63 13.17 27.98
CA TRP A 24 -15.90 13.33 29.41
C TRP A 24 -15.07 12.36 30.26
N PHE A 25 -15.16 11.05 30.01
CA PHE A 25 -14.54 10.03 30.85
C PHE A 25 -13.02 9.92 30.65
N LEU A 26 -12.56 10.03 29.41
CA LEU A 26 -11.16 9.74 29.07
C LEU A 26 -10.32 11.01 28.98
N ILE A 27 -10.87 12.14 28.49
CA ILE A 27 -10.08 13.36 28.29
C ILE A 27 -10.20 14.31 29.49
N LEU A 28 -11.42 14.56 29.98
CA LEU A 28 -11.65 15.55 31.05
C LEU A 28 -11.51 14.97 32.46
N GLN A 29 -12.01 13.75 32.69
CA GLN A 29 -12.06 13.14 34.03
C GLN A 29 -10.83 12.25 34.35
N SER A 30 -9.98 11.95 33.36
CA SER A 30 -8.78 11.09 33.49
C SER A 30 -9.07 9.83 34.31
N THR A 31 -10.07 9.06 33.88
CA THR A 31 -10.58 7.91 34.65
C THR A 31 -9.48 6.85 34.80
N SER A 32 -9.15 6.48 36.04
CA SER A 32 -8.22 5.39 36.32
C SER A 32 -8.95 4.09 36.68
N VAL A 33 -8.44 2.95 36.20
CA VAL A 33 -8.94 1.62 36.57
C VAL A 33 -7.94 0.94 37.51
N PRO A 34 -8.38 0.42 38.66
CA PRO A 34 -7.51 -0.33 39.57
C PRO A 34 -7.14 -1.68 38.95
N LEU A 35 -5.85 -2.00 38.95
CA LEU A 35 -5.30 -3.28 38.48
C LEU A 35 -5.45 -4.42 39.50
N ASP A 36 -6.02 -4.13 40.67
CA ASP A 36 -6.23 -5.09 41.77
C ASP A 36 -6.99 -6.34 41.31
N TRP A 37 -7.86 -6.19 40.31
CA TRP A 37 -8.68 -7.27 39.74
C TRP A 37 -7.84 -8.31 38.96
N ILE A 38 -6.60 -7.97 38.60
CA ILE A 38 -5.64 -8.83 37.87
C ILE A 38 -4.44 -9.19 38.77
N GLY A 39 -4.50 -8.84 40.07
CA GLY A 39 -3.46 -9.19 41.05
C GLY A 39 -2.18 -8.34 40.95
N LEU A 40 -2.25 -7.19 40.27
CA LEU A 40 -1.15 -6.22 40.18
C LEU A 40 -1.49 -4.99 41.03
N SER A 41 -0.56 -4.56 41.88
CA SER A 41 -0.70 -3.31 42.63
C SER A 41 -0.48 -2.11 41.69
N GLY A 42 -1.54 -1.37 41.36
CA GLY A 42 -1.44 -0.16 40.55
C GLY A 42 -2.77 0.33 39.97
N GLN A 43 -2.74 1.49 39.32
CA GLN A 43 -3.86 2.03 38.55
C GLN A 43 -3.39 2.34 37.13
N VAL A 44 -4.24 2.08 36.14
CA VAL A 44 -4.03 2.54 34.76
C VAL A 44 -4.93 3.72 34.50
N ASP A 45 -4.35 4.88 34.21
CA ASP A 45 -5.09 6.01 33.65
C ASP A 45 -5.55 5.65 32.23
N LEU A 46 -6.85 5.69 31.95
CA LEU A 46 -7.41 5.39 30.62
C LEU A 46 -7.36 6.58 29.67
N SER A 47 -6.84 7.73 30.10
CA SER A 47 -6.77 8.94 29.28
C SER A 47 -6.03 8.74 27.95
N PHE A 48 -5.07 7.81 27.90
CA PHE A 48 -4.35 7.44 26.67
C PHE A 48 -5.27 6.89 25.56
N LEU A 49 -6.44 6.31 25.90
CA LEU A 49 -7.43 5.83 24.93
C LEU A 49 -8.32 6.94 24.37
N GLY A 50 -8.32 8.12 24.99
CA GLY A 50 -9.20 9.23 24.61
C GLY A 50 -8.98 9.68 23.16
N LEU A 51 -7.74 10.00 22.80
CA LEU A 51 -7.39 10.42 21.43
C LEU A 51 -7.62 9.33 20.38
N PRO A 52 -7.15 8.07 20.56
CA PRO A 52 -7.43 6.98 19.63
C PRO A 52 -8.93 6.76 19.37
N LEU A 53 -9.75 6.73 20.43
CA LEU A 53 -11.19 6.51 20.30
C LEU A 53 -11.90 7.71 19.68
N LEU A 54 -11.47 8.94 20.00
CA LEU A 54 -12.02 10.15 19.40
C LEU A 54 -11.73 10.18 17.89
N THR A 55 -10.49 9.90 17.48
CA THR A 55 -10.13 9.81 16.06
C THR A 55 -10.96 8.75 15.32
N LEU A 56 -11.12 7.57 15.93
CA LEU A 56 -11.93 6.49 15.36
C LEU A 56 -13.39 6.92 15.18
N LEU A 57 -14.02 7.44 16.24
CA LEU A 57 -15.43 7.81 16.22
C LEU A 57 -15.72 8.98 15.28
N VAL A 58 -14.88 10.02 15.29
CA VAL A 58 -15.09 11.21 14.47
C VAL A 58 -14.91 10.91 12.99
N LEU A 59 -13.84 10.20 12.61
CA LEU A 59 -13.60 9.88 11.20
C LEU A 59 -14.61 8.87 10.65
N ARG A 60 -15.02 7.90 11.48
CA ARG A 60 -16.05 6.93 11.08
C ARG A 60 -17.44 7.55 10.98
N PHE A 61 -17.74 8.52 11.84
CA PHE A 61 -18.94 9.33 11.68
C PHE A 61 -18.88 10.20 10.41
N ALA A 62 -17.73 10.82 10.12
CA ALA A 62 -17.55 11.58 8.89
C ALA A 62 -17.72 10.71 7.63
N ALA A 63 -17.17 9.48 7.63
CA ALA A 63 -17.38 8.51 6.55
C ALA A 63 -18.87 8.22 6.33
N LEU A 64 -19.60 7.93 7.41
CA LEU A 64 -21.06 7.68 7.36
C LEU A 64 -21.84 8.88 6.80
N LEU A 65 -21.46 10.11 7.17
CA LEU A 65 -22.08 11.32 6.63
C LEU A 65 -21.79 11.50 5.14
N VAL A 66 -20.54 11.28 4.71
CA VAL A 66 -20.14 11.37 3.30
C VAL A 66 -20.92 10.38 2.45
N ASP A 67 -21.03 9.14 2.90
CA ASP A 67 -21.72 8.05 2.20
C ASP A 67 -23.24 8.31 2.05
N ASN A 68 -23.89 8.82 3.09
CA ASN A 68 -25.34 8.95 3.13
C ASN A 68 -25.87 10.34 2.73
N MET A 69 -25.06 11.40 2.80
CA MET A 69 -25.52 12.78 2.58
C MET A 69 -24.97 13.44 1.31
N LEU A 70 -23.90 12.93 0.74
CA LEU A 70 -23.27 13.52 -0.45
C LEU A 70 -23.42 12.59 -1.65
N VAL A 71 -23.61 13.19 -2.83
CA VAL A 71 -23.76 12.44 -4.09
C VAL A 71 -22.63 12.83 -5.04
N GLY A 72 -21.90 11.85 -5.55
CA GLY A 72 -20.86 12.03 -6.56
C GLY A 72 -19.86 10.88 -6.60
N GLU A 73 -19.15 10.74 -7.72
CA GLU A 73 -18.17 9.66 -7.96
C GLU A 73 -16.97 9.69 -6.99
N ILE A 74 -16.74 10.83 -6.33
CA ILE A 74 -15.68 11.01 -5.32
C ILE A 74 -16.13 10.58 -3.92
N MET A 75 -17.43 10.41 -3.68
CA MET A 75 -17.93 10.16 -2.33
C MET A 75 -17.58 8.75 -1.83
N GLU A 76 -17.65 7.75 -2.69
CA GLU A 76 -17.26 6.37 -2.39
C GLU A 76 -15.78 6.26 -1.97
N PRO A 77 -14.77 6.71 -2.76
CA PRO A 77 -13.37 6.63 -2.35
C PRO A 77 -13.04 7.53 -1.14
N LEU A 78 -13.79 8.61 -0.92
CA LEU A 78 -13.65 9.46 0.26
C LEU A 78 -14.18 8.75 1.51
N SER A 79 -15.34 8.11 1.42
CA SER A 79 -15.93 7.33 2.52
C SER A 79 -15.01 6.17 2.93
N GLU A 80 -14.62 5.32 1.98
CA GLU A 80 -13.67 4.22 2.22
C GLU A 80 -12.33 4.72 2.80
N GLY A 81 -11.85 5.85 2.28
CA GLY A 81 -10.64 6.50 2.75
C GLY A 81 -10.75 6.94 4.20
N LEU A 82 -11.85 7.61 4.57
CA LEU A 82 -12.12 8.04 5.94
C LEU A 82 -12.28 6.85 6.91
N GLU A 83 -12.91 5.75 6.48
CA GLU A 83 -12.98 4.53 7.30
C GLU A 83 -11.58 3.94 7.56
N THR A 84 -10.75 3.84 6.51
CA THR A 84 -9.39 3.33 6.63
C THR A 84 -8.53 4.25 7.52
N LEU A 85 -8.69 5.57 7.36
CA LEU A 85 -8.02 6.58 8.18
C LEU A 85 -8.50 6.55 9.64
N SER A 86 -9.75 6.20 9.90
CA SER A 86 -10.26 6.05 11.27
C SER A 86 -9.47 4.97 12.03
N ILE A 87 -9.20 3.84 11.38
CA ILE A 87 -8.47 2.72 11.95
C ILE A 87 -6.98 3.05 12.03
N ALA A 88 -6.38 3.53 10.93
CA ALA A 88 -4.96 3.86 10.89
C ALA A 88 -4.61 5.00 11.87
N GLY A 89 -5.46 6.01 11.98
CA GLY A 89 -5.31 7.11 12.92
C GLY A 89 -5.45 6.66 14.37
N ALA A 90 -6.42 5.81 14.68
CA ALA A 90 -6.56 5.22 16.01
C ALA A 90 -5.32 4.42 16.41
N LEU A 91 -4.79 3.59 15.51
CA LEU A 91 -3.55 2.83 15.74
C LEU A 91 -2.33 3.74 15.92
N TYR A 92 -2.25 4.84 15.14
CA TYR A 92 -1.17 5.81 15.27
C TYR A 92 -1.16 6.49 16.64
N PHE A 93 -2.31 6.99 17.11
CA PHE A 93 -2.40 7.59 18.44
C PHE A 93 -2.27 6.56 19.56
N LEU A 94 -2.70 5.30 19.34
CA LEU A 94 -2.50 4.23 20.30
C LEU A 94 -1.01 3.96 20.50
N ALA A 95 -0.21 4.03 19.42
CA ALA A 95 1.23 3.79 19.44
C ALA A 95 2.04 4.76 20.31
N ASP A 96 1.45 5.86 20.77
CA ASP A 96 2.05 6.76 21.75
C ASP A 96 1.95 6.24 23.19
N TRP A 97 1.26 5.13 23.42
CA TRP A 97 1.17 4.50 24.73
C TRP A 97 2.49 3.86 25.15
N SER A 98 2.90 4.09 26.40
CA SER A 98 4.18 3.63 26.95
C SER A 98 4.38 2.11 26.96
N ALA A 99 3.30 1.33 26.87
CA ALA A 99 3.38 -0.13 26.78
C ALA A 99 3.69 -0.64 25.37
N ILE A 100 3.52 0.19 24.34
CA ILE A 100 3.81 -0.18 22.95
C ILE A 100 5.31 0.00 22.69
N PRO A 101 5.99 -0.97 22.06
CA PRO A 101 7.40 -0.83 21.73
C PRO A 101 7.66 0.41 20.86
N VAL A 102 8.80 1.08 21.08
CA VAL A 102 9.19 2.32 20.38
C VAL A 102 9.18 2.16 18.86
N TRP A 103 9.45 0.95 18.36
CA TRP A 103 9.43 0.62 16.93
C TRP A 103 8.02 0.57 16.32
N GLY A 104 6.96 0.53 17.14
CA GLY A 104 5.56 0.50 16.67
C GLY A 104 5.10 1.82 16.05
N LYS A 105 5.58 2.95 16.57
CA LYS A 105 5.16 4.30 16.11
C LYS A 105 5.54 4.60 14.65
N PRO A 106 6.77 4.31 14.17
CA PRO A 106 7.10 4.43 12.75
C PRO A 106 6.17 3.63 11.84
N ILE A 107 5.79 2.41 12.23
CA ILE A 107 4.94 1.52 11.42
C ILE A 107 3.52 2.08 11.34
N THR A 108 2.94 2.50 12.46
CA THR A 108 1.60 3.08 12.46
C THR A 108 1.56 4.44 11.77
N ALA A 109 2.65 5.22 11.82
CA ALA A 109 2.82 6.45 11.05
C ALA A 109 2.80 6.16 9.53
N PHE A 110 3.55 5.14 9.09
CA PHE A 110 3.52 4.70 7.69
C PHE A 110 2.11 4.33 7.23
N LEU A 111 1.39 3.55 8.03
CA LEU A 111 0.00 3.16 7.72
C LEU A 111 -0.92 4.38 7.60
N LEU A 112 -0.80 5.35 8.52
CA LEU A 112 -1.59 6.58 8.47
C LEU A 112 -1.29 7.39 7.21
N TYR A 113 -0.03 7.71 6.95
CA TYR A 113 0.34 8.56 5.80
C TYR A 113 0.10 7.87 4.46
N SER A 114 0.34 6.56 4.35
CA SER A 114 0.03 5.79 3.14
C SER A 114 -1.48 5.71 2.87
N SER A 115 -2.31 5.62 3.91
CA SER A 115 -3.77 5.67 3.79
C SER A 115 -4.25 7.03 3.29
N ILE A 116 -3.68 8.14 3.80
CA ILE A 116 -3.97 9.50 3.31
C ILE A 116 -3.61 9.62 1.82
N LEU A 117 -2.39 9.19 1.46
CA LEU A 117 -1.94 9.24 0.07
C LEU A 117 -2.79 8.38 -0.86
N SER A 118 -3.23 7.19 -0.42
CA SER A 118 -4.09 6.32 -1.20
C SER A 118 -5.45 6.96 -1.47
N MET A 119 -6.06 7.56 -0.44
CA MET A 119 -7.32 8.31 -0.59
C MET A 119 -7.15 9.47 -1.58
N ILE A 120 -6.11 10.29 -1.43
CA ILE A 120 -5.82 11.40 -2.35
C ILE A 120 -5.62 10.88 -3.78
N GLN A 121 -4.84 9.81 -3.95
CA GLN A 121 -4.57 9.23 -5.27
C GLN A 121 -5.84 8.74 -5.95
N LYS A 122 -6.75 8.06 -5.23
CA LYS A 122 -8.05 7.63 -5.78
C LYS A 122 -8.88 8.83 -6.27
N ILE A 123 -9.00 9.86 -5.44
CA ILE A 123 -9.76 11.08 -5.76
C ILE A 123 -9.16 11.80 -6.97
N VAL A 124 -7.84 11.96 -7.00
CA VAL A 124 -7.12 12.60 -8.10
C VAL A 124 -7.26 11.77 -9.38
N SER A 125 -7.19 10.44 -9.31
CA SER A 125 -7.29 9.57 -10.48
C SER A 125 -8.68 9.63 -11.13
N ILE A 126 -9.75 9.72 -10.34
CA ILE A 126 -11.12 9.92 -10.86
C ILE A 126 -11.20 11.23 -11.64
N ARG A 127 -10.71 12.33 -11.06
CA ARG A 127 -10.69 13.64 -11.74
C ARG A 127 -9.79 13.68 -12.97
N LEU A 128 -8.63 13.03 -12.92
CA LEU A 128 -7.71 12.98 -14.05
C LEU A 128 -8.25 12.14 -15.20
N ARG A 129 -8.99 11.07 -14.90
CA ARG A 129 -9.65 10.23 -15.90
C ARG A 129 -10.71 11.00 -16.69
N GLU A 130 -11.46 11.89 -16.04
CA GLU A 130 -12.42 12.80 -16.70
C GLU A 130 -11.71 13.71 -17.74
N ILE A 131 -10.47 14.12 -17.48
CA ILE A 131 -9.70 15.01 -18.34
C ILE A 131 -9.00 14.24 -19.47
N ASN A 132 -8.18 13.25 -19.11
CA ASN A 132 -7.45 12.39 -20.06
C ASN A 132 -6.95 11.11 -19.37
N HIS A 133 -7.32 9.95 -19.94
CA HIS A 133 -6.87 8.62 -19.51
C HIS A 133 -5.34 8.45 -19.43
N LEU A 134 -4.56 9.24 -20.16
CA LEU A 134 -3.09 9.19 -20.12
C LEU A 134 -2.49 9.73 -18.80
N PHE A 135 -3.24 10.47 -18.00
CA PHE A 135 -2.74 10.99 -16.72
C PHE A 135 -2.81 9.96 -15.58
N GLU A 136 -3.63 8.92 -15.70
CA GLU A 136 -3.81 7.89 -14.66
C GLU A 136 -2.48 7.13 -14.38
N PRO A 137 -1.71 6.66 -15.39
CA PRO A 137 -0.38 6.07 -15.16
C PRO A 137 0.64 7.03 -14.52
N ILE A 138 0.54 8.33 -14.83
CA ILE A 138 1.45 9.36 -14.29
C ILE A 138 1.14 9.60 -12.81
N ALA A 139 -0.14 9.75 -12.45
CA ALA A 139 -0.58 9.88 -11.07
C ALA A 139 -0.20 8.66 -10.23
N MET A 140 -0.35 7.45 -10.79
CA MET A 140 0.05 6.20 -10.14
C MET A 140 1.57 6.12 -9.92
N SER A 141 2.36 6.53 -10.91
CA SER A 141 3.82 6.62 -10.80
C SER A 141 4.26 7.55 -9.67
N ILE A 142 3.67 8.75 -9.58
CA ILE A 142 3.94 9.72 -8.50
C ILE A 142 3.55 9.14 -7.14
N TYR A 143 2.38 8.50 -7.05
CA TYR A 143 1.93 7.83 -5.83
C TYR A 143 2.91 6.76 -5.35
N ILE A 144 3.40 5.89 -6.25
CA ILE A 144 4.39 4.85 -5.91
C ILE A 144 5.68 5.48 -5.36
N LEU A 145 6.16 6.58 -5.95
CA LEU A 145 7.34 7.29 -5.46
C LEU A 145 7.11 7.88 -4.06
N LEU A 146 5.94 8.47 -3.80
CA LEU A 146 5.59 9.01 -2.48
C LEU A 146 5.50 7.91 -1.43
N VAL A 147 4.89 6.76 -1.76
CA VAL A 147 4.86 5.59 -0.87
C VAL A 147 6.26 5.04 -0.63
N GLY A 148 7.11 5.00 -1.67
CA GLY A 148 8.53 4.63 -1.56
C GLY A 148 9.31 5.55 -0.62
N TYR A 149 9.10 6.87 -0.75
CA TYR A 149 9.67 7.87 0.15
C TYR A 149 9.22 7.67 1.60
N LEU A 150 7.91 7.46 1.83
CA LEU A 150 7.40 7.14 3.17
C LEU A 150 8.02 5.85 3.72
N GLY A 151 8.15 4.81 2.89
CA GLY A 151 8.77 3.55 3.28
C GLY A 151 10.24 3.73 3.68
N SER A 152 10.99 4.53 2.92
CA SER A 152 12.37 4.91 3.22
C SER A 152 12.49 5.62 4.57
N GLN A 153 11.69 6.67 4.80
CA GLN A 153 11.67 7.41 6.06
C GLN A 153 11.25 6.54 7.25
N THR A 154 10.28 5.66 7.03
CA THR A 154 9.81 4.71 8.03
C THR A 154 10.92 3.76 8.42
N TRP A 155 11.63 3.18 7.45
CA TRP A 155 12.75 2.29 7.70
C TRP A 155 13.89 2.98 8.46
N LEU A 156 14.27 4.18 8.04
CA LEU A 156 15.32 4.96 8.72
C LEU A 156 14.94 5.34 10.16
N SER A 157 13.66 5.54 10.44
CA SER A 157 13.15 5.81 11.79
C SER A 157 12.98 4.53 12.62
N LEU A 158 12.60 3.43 11.97
CA LEU A 158 12.37 2.12 12.58
C LEU A 158 13.67 1.45 13.00
N TYR A 159 14.71 1.54 12.15
CA TYR A 159 15.96 0.81 12.34
C TYR A 159 16.65 1.11 13.68
N PRO A 160 16.87 2.37 14.10
CA PRO A 160 17.46 2.68 15.40
C PRO A 160 16.59 2.20 16.58
N ALA A 161 15.26 2.24 16.43
CA ALA A 161 14.32 1.76 17.45
C ALA A 161 14.38 0.23 17.59
N LEU A 162 14.54 -0.50 16.50
CA LEU A 162 14.76 -1.95 16.52
C LEU A 162 16.13 -2.29 17.11
N GLU A 163 17.17 -1.57 16.70
CA GLU A 163 18.53 -1.79 17.20
C GLU A 163 18.61 -1.62 18.72
N SER A 164 18.08 -0.52 19.26
CA SER A 164 18.03 -0.27 20.71
C SER A 164 17.23 -1.34 21.47
N THR A 165 16.11 -1.79 20.92
CA THR A 165 15.29 -2.86 21.52
C THR A 165 16.03 -4.20 21.56
N ILE A 166 16.77 -4.52 20.50
CA ILE A 166 17.54 -5.77 20.39
C ILE A 166 18.79 -5.73 21.28
N GLN A 167 19.43 -4.57 21.44
CA GLN A 167 20.54 -4.40 22.37
C GLN A 167 20.10 -4.55 23.84
N ALA A 168 18.89 -4.09 24.18
CA ALA A 168 18.35 -4.18 25.53
C ALA A 168 17.87 -5.60 25.92
N ASN A 169 17.68 -6.51 24.95
CA ASN A 169 17.11 -7.83 25.19
C ASN A 169 18.14 -8.96 25.01
N PRO A 170 18.54 -9.68 26.07
CA PRO A 170 19.56 -10.74 25.99
C PRO A 170 19.13 -11.92 25.10
N TYR A 171 17.83 -12.15 24.92
CA TYR A 171 17.31 -13.22 24.06
C TYR A 171 17.40 -12.91 22.56
N LEU A 172 17.61 -11.64 22.18
CA LEU A 172 17.77 -11.20 20.79
C LEU A 172 19.23 -10.99 20.39
N SER A 173 20.17 -11.38 21.25
CA SER A 173 21.62 -11.29 21.03
C SER A 173 22.11 -11.99 19.76
N VAL A 174 21.40 -13.03 19.29
CA VAL A 174 21.69 -13.72 18.02
C VAL A 174 21.54 -12.81 16.80
N LEU A 175 20.71 -11.76 16.88
CA LEU A 175 20.48 -10.80 15.79
C LEU A 175 21.45 -9.60 15.84
N GLN A 176 22.23 -9.43 16.91
CA GLN A 176 23.18 -8.32 17.04
C GLN A 176 24.25 -8.26 15.94
N PRO A 177 24.85 -9.36 15.46
CA PRO A 177 25.84 -9.31 14.38
C PRO A 177 25.24 -8.78 13.08
N VAL A 178 23.98 -9.12 12.81
CA VAL A 178 23.25 -8.70 11.61
C VAL A 178 22.94 -7.20 11.65
N LEU A 179 22.58 -6.66 12.83
CA LEU A 179 22.40 -5.21 13.02
C LEU A 179 23.72 -4.43 12.94
N ARG A 180 24.81 -4.96 13.51
CA ARG A 180 26.13 -4.31 13.44
C ARG A 180 26.71 -4.25 12.04
N ALA A 181 26.19 -5.04 11.10
CA ALA A 181 26.54 -4.98 9.68
C ALA A 181 26.02 -3.71 8.98
N GLY A 182 25.22 -2.86 9.65
CA GLY A 182 24.79 -1.57 9.12
C GLY A 182 23.73 -1.70 8.02
N LEU A 183 22.59 -2.35 8.33
CA LEU A 183 21.54 -2.65 7.35
C LEU A 183 20.61 -1.46 7.03
N ALA A 184 20.74 -0.35 7.76
CA ALA A 184 19.91 0.83 7.56
C ALA A 184 19.98 1.32 6.10
N GLU A 185 21.19 1.57 5.59
CA GLU A 185 21.40 2.16 4.27
C GLU A 185 21.16 1.17 3.11
N PRO A 186 21.65 -0.10 3.15
CA PRO A 186 21.40 -1.06 2.08
C PRO A 186 19.91 -1.34 1.86
N VAL A 187 19.15 -1.54 2.94
CA VAL A 187 17.69 -1.78 2.84
C VAL A 187 16.96 -0.53 2.37
N ASN A 188 17.38 0.65 2.82
CA ASN A 188 16.85 1.91 2.33
C ASN A 188 17.04 2.08 0.81
N ASN A 189 18.24 1.77 0.31
CA ASN A 189 18.54 1.83 -1.12
C ASN A 189 17.68 0.82 -1.92
N ILE A 190 17.43 -0.37 -1.38
CA ILE A 190 16.51 -1.34 -1.99
C ILE A 190 15.09 -0.76 -2.09
N ILE A 191 14.57 -0.13 -1.03
CA ILE A 191 13.24 0.50 -1.04
C ILE A 191 13.16 1.59 -2.12
N ILE A 192 14.17 2.45 -2.21
CA ILE A 192 14.22 3.55 -3.18
C ILE A 192 14.29 3.01 -4.61
N VAL A 193 15.20 2.07 -4.89
CA VAL A 193 15.37 1.53 -6.24
C VAL A 193 14.16 0.69 -6.65
N ALA A 194 13.58 -0.11 -5.75
CA ALA A 194 12.38 -0.91 -6.03
C ALA A 194 11.18 -0.01 -6.35
N SER A 195 10.96 1.06 -5.57
CA SER A 195 9.88 2.00 -5.81
C SER A 195 10.09 2.80 -7.10
N ALA A 196 11.32 3.24 -7.40
CA ALA A 196 11.66 3.91 -8.66
C ALA A 196 11.41 3.00 -9.88
N LEU A 197 11.87 1.74 -9.85
CA LEU A 197 11.63 0.78 -10.93
C LEU A 197 10.13 0.52 -11.12
N THR A 198 9.39 0.36 -10.02
CA THR A 198 7.94 0.13 -10.07
C THR A 198 7.20 1.36 -10.60
N SER A 199 7.65 2.57 -10.27
CA SER A 199 7.12 3.83 -10.82
C SER A 199 7.35 3.94 -12.34
N VAL A 200 8.55 3.60 -12.82
CA VAL A 200 8.84 3.54 -14.27
C VAL A 200 7.97 2.48 -14.95
N MET A 201 7.79 1.32 -14.31
CA MET A 201 6.91 0.27 -14.80
C MET A 201 5.44 0.69 -14.83
N ALA A 202 4.97 1.52 -13.90
CA ALA A 202 3.63 2.11 -13.95
C ALA A 202 3.43 3.00 -15.18
N LEU A 203 4.47 3.71 -15.63
CA LEU A 203 4.41 4.51 -16.87
C LEU A 203 4.25 3.66 -18.14
N THR A 204 4.56 2.35 -18.10
CA THR A 204 4.21 1.45 -19.22
C THR A 204 2.70 1.33 -19.44
N GLY A 205 1.89 1.75 -18.45
CA GLY A 205 0.45 2.00 -18.59
C GLY A 205 0.09 2.95 -19.75
N LEU A 206 0.98 3.88 -20.12
CA LEU A 206 0.81 4.76 -21.29
C LEU A 206 0.75 3.97 -22.61
N GLY A 207 1.31 2.75 -22.63
CA GLY A 207 1.28 1.84 -23.77
C GLY A 207 -0.01 1.05 -23.95
N ALA A 208 -1.00 1.19 -23.05
CA ALA A 208 -2.22 0.36 -23.05
C ALA A 208 -3.02 0.49 -24.37
N ASN A 209 -3.00 1.68 -24.96
CA ASN A 209 -3.68 1.99 -26.22
C ASN A 209 -2.74 2.00 -27.43
N ASN A 210 -1.52 1.47 -27.31
CA ASN A 210 -0.58 1.45 -28.42
C ASN A 210 -1.04 0.46 -29.51
N PRO A 211 -0.86 0.78 -30.81
CA PRO A 211 -1.16 -0.15 -31.91
C PRO A 211 -0.28 -1.41 -31.88
N ASN A 212 0.88 -1.37 -31.22
CA ASN A 212 1.75 -2.53 -31.08
C ASN A 212 1.24 -3.49 -29.98
N SER A 213 0.83 -4.70 -30.36
CA SER A 213 0.34 -5.75 -29.45
C SER A 213 1.33 -6.13 -28.34
N TYR A 214 2.63 -6.01 -28.58
CA TYR A 214 3.67 -6.28 -27.58
C TYR A 214 3.68 -5.22 -26.47
N LEU A 215 3.56 -3.94 -26.83
CA LEU A 215 3.46 -2.84 -25.86
C LEU A 215 2.14 -2.91 -25.09
N ARG A 216 1.05 -3.29 -25.76
CA ARG A 216 -0.25 -3.52 -25.13
C ARG A 216 -0.21 -4.67 -24.11
N TYR A 217 0.46 -5.77 -24.44
CA TYR A 217 0.65 -6.90 -23.51
C TYR A 217 1.42 -6.48 -22.25
N LEU A 218 2.55 -5.78 -22.45
CA LEU A 218 3.37 -5.30 -21.34
C LEU A 218 2.57 -4.35 -20.45
N SER A 219 1.89 -3.39 -21.06
CA SER A 219 1.05 -2.42 -20.35
C SER A 219 -0.06 -3.11 -19.54
N LYS A 220 -0.75 -4.10 -20.12
CA LYS A 220 -1.80 -4.85 -19.43
C LYS A 220 -1.26 -5.71 -18.29
N THR A 221 -0.16 -6.43 -18.53
CA THR A 221 0.41 -7.36 -17.56
C THR A 221 1.05 -6.63 -16.37
N VAL A 222 1.73 -5.52 -16.64
CA VAL A 222 2.43 -4.70 -15.63
C VAL A 222 1.46 -3.75 -14.93
N GLY A 223 0.58 -3.09 -15.69
CA GLY A 223 -0.37 -2.11 -15.17
C GLY A 223 -1.44 -2.72 -14.26
N GLU A 224 -1.98 -3.89 -14.59
CA GLU A 224 -3.00 -4.56 -13.75
C GLU A 224 -2.42 -5.18 -12.46
N ARG A 225 -1.10 -5.43 -12.43
CA ARG A 225 -0.44 -6.16 -11.33
C ARG A 225 0.69 -5.36 -10.67
N LEU A 226 0.57 -4.03 -10.61
CA LEU A 226 1.60 -3.15 -10.06
C LEU A 226 2.04 -3.52 -8.63
N SER A 227 1.11 -3.97 -7.78
CA SER A 227 1.44 -4.41 -6.42
C SER A 227 2.34 -5.65 -6.40
N THR A 228 2.05 -6.63 -7.26
CA THR A 228 2.87 -7.83 -7.42
C THR A 228 4.23 -7.49 -8.02
N VAL A 229 4.27 -6.59 -9.01
CA VAL A 229 5.50 -6.10 -9.64
C VAL A 229 6.39 -5.40 -8.60
N ALA A 230 5.81 -4.56 -7.73
CA ALA A 230 6.53 -3.90 -6.65
C ALA A 230 7.20 -4.92 -5.70
N LEU A 231 6.45 -5.96 -5.31
CA LEU A 231 6.93 -7.00 -4.41
C LEU A 231 8.05 -7.84 -5.06
N ILE A 232 7.89 -8.19 -6.34
CA ILE A 232 8.92 -8.91 -7.11
C ILE A 232 10.18 -8.06 -7.22
N ASN A 233 10.07 -6.77 -7.59
CA ASN A 233 11.20 -5.86 -7.68
C ASN A 233 11.94 -5.73 -6.35
N PHE A 234 11.20 -5.54 -5.26
CA PHE A 234 11.78 -5.49 -3.91
C PHE A 234 12.49 -6.79 -3.56
N SER A 235 11.85 -7.93 -3.78
CA SER A 235 12.40 -9.25 -3.43
C SER A 235 13.63 -9.60 -4.27
N ALA A 236 13.61 -9.29 -5.57
CA ALA A 236 14.73 -9.50 -6.47
C ALA A 236 15.93 -8.64 -6.08
N LEU A 237 15.72 -7.36 -5.77
CA LEU A 237 16.79 -6.46 -5.32
C LEU A 237 17.32 -6.87 -3.94
N TYR A 238 16.45 -7.24 -3.02
CA TYR A 238 16.85 -7.76 -1.70
C TYR A 238 17.68 -9.03 -1.84
N TYR A 239 17.28 -9.95 -2.72
CA TYR A 239 18.08 -11.13 -3.02
C TYR A 239 19.45 -10.75 -3.60
N LEU A 240 19.49 -9.95 -4.67
CA LEU A 240 20.72 -9.63 -5.39
C LEU A 240 21.73 -8.84 -4.55
N LEU A 241 21.26 -7.91 -3.73
CA LEU A 241 22.12 -7.02 -2.95
C LEU A 241 22.46 -7.57 -1.57
N PHE A 242 21.66 -8.48 -1.02
CA PHE A 242 21.84 -8.96 0.35
C PHE A 242 22.02 -10.48 0.43
N ILE A 243 20.99 -11.24 0.08
CA ILE A 243 21.00 -12.71 0.23
C ILE A 243 22.11 -13.33 -0.61
N ARG A 244 22.32 -12.82 -1.83
CA ARG A 244 23.33 -13.30 -2.76
C ARG A 244 24.73 -13.18 -2.15
N HIS A 245 25.09 -12.03 -1.60
CA HIS A 245 26.41 -11.85 -0.98
C HIS A 245 26.63 -12.85 0.17
N TYR A 246 25.64 -13.04 1.04
CA TYR A 246 25.68 -14.05 2.09
C TYR A 246 25.85 -15.47 1.54
N LEU A 247 25.11 -15.82 0.48
CA LEU A 247 25.20 -17.13 -0.15
C LEU A 247 26.57 -17.39 -0.78
N PHE A 248 27.19 -16.39 -1.39
CA PHE A 248 28.52 -16.53 -2.00
C PHE A 248 29.64 -16.62 -0.95
N ASP A 249 29.54 -15.85 0.14
CA ASP A 249 30.67 -15.68 1.06
C ASP A 249 30.57 -16.53 2.33
N LEU A 250 29.37 -16.91 2.77
CA LEU A 250 29.15 -17.51 4.10
C LEU A 250 28.45 -18.88 4.07
N SER A 251 27.82 -19.27 2.96
CA SER A 251 27.04 -20.53 2.93
C SER A 251 27.87 -21.80 2.73
N GLY A 252 29.12 -21.67 2.29
CA GLY A 252 29.97 -22.81 1.92
C GLY A 252 29.53 -23.54 0.64
N ILE A 253 28.48 -23.07 -0.05
CA ILE A 253 28.06 -23.58 -1.36
C ILE A 253 29.06 -23.11 -2.41
N ASN A 254 29.44 -23.97 -3.36
CA ASN A 254 30.32 -23.58 -4.45
C ASN A 254 29.64 -22.45 -5.27
N PRO A 255 30.28 -21.26 -5.38
CA PRO A 255 29.75 -20.09 -6.11
C PRO A 255 29.31 -20.39 -7.55
N GLN A 256 29.96 -21.35 -8.21
CA GLN A 256 29.66 -21.71 -9.59
C GLN A 256 28.27 -22.36 -9.72
N PHE A 257 27.86 -23.21 -8.78
CA PHE A 257 26.52 -23.82 -8.81
C PHE A 257 25.43 -22.78 -8.56
N LEU A 258 25.71 -21.82 -7.68
CA LEU A 258 24.76 -20.74 -7.38
C LEU A 258 24.57 -19.83 -8.61
N MET A 259 25.66 -19.45 -9.29
CA MET A 259 25.59 -18.71 -10.55
C MET A 259 24.82 -19.47 -11.64
N VAL A 260 25.07 -20.78 -11.81
CA VAL A 260 24.35 -21.59 -12.81
C VAL A 260 22.86 -21.65 -12.46
N GLY A 261 22.51 -21.82 -11.19
CA GLY A 261 21.11 -21.80 -10.74
C GLY A 261 20.42 -20.46 -11.01
N GLU A 262 21.08 -19.33 -10.70
CA GLU A 262 20.58 -17.99 -11.03
C GLU A 262 20.36 -17.81 -12.53
N TRP A 263 21.32 -18.24 -13.35
CA TRP A 263 21.22 -18.17 -14.81
C TRP A 263 20.08 -19.01 -15.37
N VAL A 264 19.88 -20.24 -14.87
CA VAL A 264 18.77 -21.10 -15.28
C VAL A 264 17.42 -20.46 -14.92
N LEU A 265 17.30 -19.86 -13.74
CA LEU A 265 16.09 -19.14 -13.34
C LEU A 265 15.81 -17.93 -14.24
N ILE A 266 16.84 -17.13 -14.55
CA ILE A 266 16.72 -15.98 -15.46
C ILE A 266 16.28 -16.46 -16.85
N CYS A 267 16.99 -17.43 -17.44
CA CYS A 267 16.66 -17.98 -18.74
C CYS A 267 15.24 -18.58 -18.78
N GLY A 268 14.85 -19.32 -17.74
CA GLY A 268 13.51 -19.89 -17.60
C GLY A 268 12.42 -18.82 -17.53
N ALA A 269 12.65 -17.75 -16.76
CA ALA A 269 11.73 -16.61 -16.66
C ALA A 269 11.58 -15.88 -18.01
N PHE A 270 12.69 -15.62 -18.71
CA PHE A 270 12.67 -15.03 -20.05
C PHE A 270 11.95 -15.92 -21.06
N TYR A 271 12.17 -17.23 -21.03
CA TYR A 271 11.50 -18.17 -21.92
C TYR A 271 9.98 -18.21 -21.69
N LEU A 272 9.54 -18.31 -20.43
CA LEU A 272 8.11 -18.27 -20.09
C LEU A 272 7.49 -16.92 -20.44
N GLY A 273 8.20 -15.81 -20.20
CA GLY A 273 7.78 -14.48 -20.58
C GLY A 273 7.59 -14.33 -22.09
N TYR A 274 8.57 -14.80 -22.88
CA TYR A 274 8.49 -14.79 -24.35
C TYR A 274 7.34 -15.65 -24.88
N ARG A 275 7.13 -16.84 -24.32
CA ARG A 275 6.03 -17.71 -24.73
C ARG A 275 4.67 -17.07 -24.49
N ASN A 276 4.45 -16.50 -23.30
CA ASN A 276 3.19 -15.83 -22.98
C ASN A 276 2.96 -14.58 -23.84
N LEU A 277 4.03 -13.81 -24.11
CA LEU A 277 4.00 -12.64 -24.99
C LEU A 277 3.61 -13.05 -26.42
N LYS A 278 4.21 -14.12 -26.95
CA LYS A 278 3.91 -14.66 -28.27
C LYS A 278 2.46 -15.12 -28.37
N ASP A 279 1.99 -15.94 -27.42
CA ASP A 279 0.62 -16.44 -27.37
C ASP A 279 -0.40 -15.29 -27.30
N TYR A 280 -0.08 -14.21 -26.59
CA TYR A 280 -0.93 -13.02 -26.52
C TYR A 280 -0.93 -12.23 -27.84
N ALA A 281 0.25 -12.02 -28.45
CA ALA A 281 0.36 -11.29 -29.70
C ALA A 281 -0.41 -12.00 -30.82
N GLU A 282 -0.30 -13.33 -30.92
CA GLU A 282 -1.04 -14.15 -31.89
C GLU A 282 -2.56 -14.00 -31.70
N LYS A 283 -3.07 -14.11 -30.46
CA LYS A 283 -4.50 -13.93 -30.18
C LYS A 283 -4.99 -12.50 -30.47
N SER A 284 -4.19 -11.50 -30.14
CA SER A 284 -4.54 -10.09 -30.38
C SER A 284 -4.55 -9.76 -31.87
N LEU A 285 -3.62 -10.30 -32.66
CA LEU A 285 -3.57 -10.12 -34.11
C LEU A 285 -4.78 -10.77 -34.78
N VAL A 286 -5.11 -12.00 -34.41
CA VAL A 286 -6.30 -12.69 -34.92
C VAL A 286 -7.59 -11.91 -34.59
N GLN A 287 -7.72 -11.36 -33.38
CA GLN A 287 -8.87 -10.52 -33.04
C GLN A 287 -8.93 -9.23 -33.86
N HIS A 288 -7.80 -8.56 -34.11
CA HIS A 288 -7.75 -7.36 -34.96
C HIS A 288 -8.01 -7.65 -36.43
N ASP A 289 -7.57 -8.81 -36.95
CA ASP A 289 -7.89 -9.24 -38.31
C ASP A 289 -9.37 -9.57 -38.46
N ILE A 290 -9.98 -10.22 -37.47
CA ILE A 290 -11.43 -10.49 -37.45
C ILE A 290 -12.21 -9.17 -37.37
N THR A 291 -11.90 -8.26 -36.44
CA THR A 291 -12.62 -6.97 -36.36
C THR A 291 -12.37 -6.08 -37.58
N GLY A 292 -11.17 -6.13 -38.18
CA GLY A 292 -10.83 -5.43 -39.41
C GLY A 292 -11.50 -6.00 -40.67
N THR A 293 -11.72 -7.31 -40.74
CA THR A 293 -12.51 -7.94 -41.83
C THR A 293 -14.00 -7.66 -41.66
N TRP A 294 -14.53 -7.68 -40.43
CA TRP A 294 -15.91 -7.29 -40.14
C TRP A 294 -16.18 -5.80 -40.41
N SER A 295 -15.26 -4.89 -40.06
CA SER A 295 -15.43 -3.46 -40.35
C SER A 295 -15.37 -3.15 -41.85
N LYS A 296 -14.49 -3.83 -42.61
CA LYS A 296 -14.47 -3.76 -44.08
C LYS A 296 -15.74 -4.31 -44.73
N HIS A 297 -16.35 -5.35 -44.17
CA HIS A 297 -17.64 -5.86 -44.64
C HIS A 297 -18.81 -4.92 -44.33
N MET A 298 -18.79 -4.19 -43.21
CA MET A 298 -19.80 -3.15 -42.93
C MET A 298 -19.64 -1.89 -43.79
N GLN A 299 -18.41 -1.51 -44.18
CA GLN A 299 -18.14 -0.31 -44.97
C GLN A 299 -18.43 -0.45 -46.49
N GLN A 300 -18.98 -1.57 -46.94
CA GLN A 300 -19.30 -1.83 -48.36
C GLN A 300 -20.79 -1.83 -48.71
N VAL A 301 -21.65 -1.27 -47.83
CA VAL A 301 -23.08 -1.10 -48.12
C VAL A 301 -23.47 0.37 -48.05
N ASP A 302 -22.90 1.19 -48.93
CA ASP A 302 -23.59 2.38 -49.43
C ASP A 302 -24.30 1.97 -50.73
N ILE A 303 -25.55 1.51 -50.58
CA ILE A 303 -26.46 1.34 -51.71
C ILE A 303 -26.91 2.75 -52.10
N SER A 304 -26.27 3.28 -53.13
CA SER A 304 -26.81 4.39 -53.90
C SER A 304 -27.96 3.89 -54.75
N THR A 305 -29.19 4.16 -54.31
CA THR A 305 -30.39 4.36 -55.16
C THR A 305 -31.44 5.13 -54.37
#